data_AF-A0A563EKM9-F1
#
_entry.id   AF-A0A563EKM9-F1
#
_cell.length_a   1.000
_cell.length_b   1.000
_cell.length_c   1.000
_cell.angle_alpha   90.00
_cell.angle_beta   90.00
_cell.angle_gamma   90.00
#
_symmetry.space_group_name_H-M   'P 1'
#
loop_
_entity.id
_entity.type
_entity.pdbx_description
1 polymer ?
#
loop_
_entity_poly.entity_id
_entity_poly.type
_entity_poly.pdbx_seq_one_letter_code
_entity_poly.pdbx_strand_id
1 'polypeptide(L)'
;MLEYGPDSPRREIRGYMQPVTSDEPVEPGRQPVITTWRLFTFSPVGARERVEWKARPYRVDGEPEAWEPRPGRARYWVRLIEVEG
;
A
#
# COMPACT_ATOMS: atom_id res chain seq x y z
N MET A 1 -6.42 -6.20 -22.10
CA MET A 1 -6.88 -6.83 -20.84
C MET A 1 -5.67 -7.51 -20.22
N LEU A 2 -5.02 -6.85 -19.25
CA LEU A 2 -3.82 -7.35 -18.57
C LEU A 2 -4.27 -7.91 -17.22
N GLU A 3 -4.91 -9.08 -17.28
CA GLU A 3 -5.24 -9.86 -16.10
C GLU A 3 -4.01 -10.71 -15.74
N TYR A 4 -3.21 -10.19 -14.81
CA TYR A 4 -2.20 -11.01 -14.14
C TYR A 4 -2.93 -11.95 -13.17
N GLY A 5 -3.03 -13.21 -13.59
CA GLY A 5 -3.20 -14.45 -12.80
C GLY A 5 -4.00 -14.36 -11.49
N PRO A 6 -5.23 -14.89 -11.42
CA PRO A 6 -5.98 -15.07 -10.16
C PRO A 6 -5.33 -16.04 -9.14
N ASP A 7 -4.18 -16.63 -9.47
CA ASP A 7 -3.54 -17.76 -8.77
C ASP A 7 -2.27 -17.40 -7.98
N SER A 8 -1.93 -16.11 -7.84
CA SER A 8 -0.83 -15.75 -6.92
C SER A 8 -1.22 -16.16 -5.49
N PRO A 9 -0.37 -16.92 -4.77
CA PRO A 9 -0.68 -17.38 -3.43
C PRO A 9 -0.95 -16.18 -2.52
N ARG A 10 -2.19 -16.09 -2.03
CA ARG A 10 -2.59 -15.07 -1.07
C ARG A 10 -1.89 -15.37 0.26
N ARG A 11 -1.24 -14.36 0.83
CA ARG A 11 -0.65 -14.42 2.16
C ARG A 11 -1.25 -13.34 3.04
N GLU A 12 -1.68 -13.73 4.23
CA GLU A 12 -2.05 -12.78 5.26
C GLU A 12 -0.77 -12.22 5.89
N ILE A 13 -0.60 -10.90 5.81
CA ILE A 13 0.52 -10.20 6.43
C ILE A 13 0.00 -9.23 7.49
N ARG A 14 0.75 -9.12 8.59
CA ARG A 14 0.49 -8.07 9.58
C ARG A 14 1.08 -6.76 9.10
N GLY A 15 0.27 -5.70 9.14
CA GLY A 15 0.73 -4.37 8.78
C GLY A 15 -0.17 -3.27 9.34
N TYR A 16 0.34 -2.05 9.26
CA TYR A 16 -0.36 -0.84 9.65
C TYR A 16 -0.50 0.08 8.44
N MET A 17 -1.71 0.53 8.16
CA MET A 17 -2.05 1.31 6.97
C MET A 17 -2.39 2.75 7.37
N GLN A 18 -1.70 3.72 6.76
CA GLN A 18 -1.93 5.15 6.97
C GLN A 18 -2.25 5.85 5.65
N PRO A 19 -3.20 6.78 5.61
CA PRO A 19 -3.44 7.58 4.43
C PRO A 19 -2.22 8.48 4.15
N VAL A 20 -1.83 8.60 2.89
CA VAL A 20 -0.91 9.66 2.48
C VAL A 20 -1.77 10.89 2.22
N THR A 21 -1.89 11.73 3.24
CA THR A 21 -2.54 13.04 3.10
C THR A 21 -1.55 14.01 2.46
N SER A 22 -1.98 14.71 1.41
CA SER A 22 -1.25 15.90 0.92
C SER A 22 -1.53 17.06 1.88
N ASP A 23 -0.54 17.93 2.08
CA ASP A 23 -0.71 19.24 2.74
C ASP A 23 -1.31 20.28 1.77
N GLU A 24 -1.51 19.90 0.49
CA GLU A 24 -2.12 20.79 -0.49
C GLU A 24 -3.54 21.18 -0.07
N PRO A 25 -3.87 22.48 -0.09
CA PRO A 25 -5.19 22.95 0.27
C PRO A 25 -6.23 22.39 -0.71
N VAL A 26 -7.22 21.68 -0.16
CA VAL A 26 -8.38 21.24 -0.93
C VAL A 26 -9.25 22.45 -1.19
N GLU A 27 -9.63 22.67 -2.46
CA GLU A 27 -10.56 23.75 -2.79
C GLU A 27 -11.88 23.61 -2.00
N PRO A 28 -12.41 24.71 -1.45
CA PRO A 28 -13.64 24.68 -0.66
C PRO A 28 -14.80 24.09 -1.50
N GLY A 29 -15.39 23.01 -0.99
CA GLY A 29 -16.50 22.29 -1.65
C GLY A 29 -16.10 20.94 -2.26
N ARG A 30 -14.82 20.56 -2.27
CA ARG A 30 -14.37 19.23 -2.71
C ARG A 30 -14.05 18.34 -1.50
N GLN A 31 -14.55 17.11 -1.48
CA GLN A 31 -14.08 16.11 -0.51
C GLN A 31 -12.71 15.58 -0.99
N PRO A 32 -11.66 15.59 -0.14
CA PRO A 32 -10.40 14.95 -0.50
C PRO A 32 -10.62 13.45 -0.65
N VAL A 33 -10.45 12.95 -1.87
CA VAL A 33 -10.44 11.50 -2.12
C VAL A 33 -9.05 10.99 -1.77
N ILE A 34 -8.95 10.22 -0.68
CA ILE A 34 -7.70 9.59 -0.27
C ILE A 34 -7.47 8.37 -1.16
N THR A 35 -6.75 8.54 -2.25
CA THR A 35 -6.40 7.43 -3.16
C THR A 35 -5.05 6.79 -2.82
N THR A 36 -4.22 7.45 -2.02
CA THR A 36 -2.85 7.01 -1.72
C THR A 36 -2.68 6.66 -0.25
N TRP A 37 -2.01 5.55 0.01
CA TRP A 37 -1.81 4.98 1.33
C TRP A 37 -0.37 4.51 1.53
N ARG A 38 0.09 4.43 2.78
CA ARG A 38 1.34 3.80 3.20
C ARG A 38 1.02 2.56 4.02
N LEU A 39 1.63 1.45 3.65
CA LEU A 39 1.59 0.21 4.43
C LEU A 39 2.94 0.01 5.10
N PHE A 40 2.94 -0.13 6.42
CA PHE A 40 4.09 -0.52 7.22
C PHE A 40 3.96 -1.99 7.62
N THR A 41 4.96 -2.82 7.33
CA THR A 41 4.93 -4.26 7.62
C THR A 41 6.30 -4.82 7.93
N PHE A 42 6.36 -6.00 8.55
CA PHE A 42 7.58 -6.79 8.72
C PHE A 42 7.77 -7.85 7.63
N SER A 43 6.76 -8.02 6.76
CA SER A 43 6.82 -8.96 5.65
C SER A 43 7.21 -8.21 4.37
N PRO A 44 8.12 -8.76 3.54
CA PRO A 44 8.43 -8.14 2.27
C PRO A 44 7.20 -8.18 1.35
N VAL A 45 6.84 -7.02 0.81
CA VAL A 45 5.80 -6.85 -0.21
C VAL A 45 6.50 -6.40 -1.48
N GLY A 46 6.29 -7.06 -2.61
CA GLY A 46 6.92 -6.73 -3.89
C GLY A 46 6.19 -5.64 -4.67
N ALA A 47 6.91 -4.91 -5.50
CA ALA A 47 6.37 -3.81 -6.34
C ALA A 47 5.25 -4.23 -7.33
N ARG A 48 5.13 -5.53 -7.63
CA ARG A 48 4.10 -6.08 -8.52
C ARG A 48 2.94 -6.73 -7.78
N GLU A 49 2.99 -6.77 -6.44
CA GLU A 49 1.94 -7.39 -5.65
C GLU A 49 0.71 -6.48 -5.53
N ARG A 50 -0.44 -7.10 -5.29
CA ARG A 50 -1.69 -6.45 -4.92
C ARG A 50 -1.94 -6.69 -3.44
N VAL A 51 -2.42 -5.67 -2.75
CA VAL A 51 -2.79 -5.73 -1.33
C VAL A 51 -4.29 -5.55 -1.23
N GLU A 52 -4.98 -6.44 -0.54
CA GLU A 52 -6.37 -6.25 -0.18
C GLU A 52 -6.45 -5.79 1.27
N TRP A 53 -7.19 -4.72 1.53
CA TRP A 53 -7.41 -4.22 2.88
C TRP A 53 -8.86 -3.77 3.03
N LYS A 54 -9.57 -4.32 4.04
CA LYS A 54 -11.00 -4.06 4.26
C LYS A 54 -11.86 -4.27 3.00
N ALA A 55 -11.62 -5.38 2.29
CA ALA A 55 -12.28 -5.73 1.02
C ALA A 55 -12.10 -4.70 -0.11
N ARG A 56 -11.06 -3.85 -0.04
CA ARG A 56 -10.68 -2.93 -1.10
C ARG A 56 -9.32 -3.31 -1.68
N PRO A 57 -9.17 -3.32 -3.01
CA PRO A 57 -7.89 -3.64 -3.65
C PRO A 57 -6.99 -2.41 -3.75
N TYR A 58 -5.70 -2.64 -3.52
CA TYR A 58 -4.65 -1.66 -3.65
C TYR A 58 -3.49 -2.23 -4.46
N ARG A 59 -2.87 -1.39 -5.28
CA ARG A 59 -1.64 -1.72 -6.01
C ARG A 59 -0.45 -1.05 -5.34
N VAL A 60 0.68 -1.75 -5.28
CA VAL A 60 1.95 -1.14 -4.86
C VAL A 60 2.39 -0.09 -5.89
N ASP A 61 2.64 1.12 -5.40
CA ASP A 61 3.14 2.25 -6.16
C ASP A 61 4.61 2.50 -5.79
N GLY A 62 5.51 2.30 -6.75
CA GLY A 62 6.95 2.42 -6.54
C GLY A 62 7.61 1.18 -5.93
N GLU A 63 8.82 1.38 -5.41
CA GLU A 63 9.63 0.32 -4.81
C GLU A 63 9.43 0.24 -3.29
N PRO A 64 9.34 -0.97 -2.73
CA PRO A 64 9.30 -1.17 -1.28
C PRO A 64 10.55 -0.63 -0.60
N GLU A 65 10.39 0.27 0.37
CA GLU A 65 11.50 0.81 1.12
C GLU A 65 11.70 0.04 2.43
N ALA A 66 12.90 -0.51 2.61
CA ALA A 66 13.29 -1.11 3.88
C ALA A 66 13.81 -0.02 4.83
N TRP A 67 13.21 0.08 6.02
CA TRP A 67 13.71 0.88 7.11
C TRP A 67 14.18 -0.04 8.25
N GLU A 68 15.50 -0.15 8.42
CA GLU A 68 16.12 -0.95 9.49
C GLU A 68 16.79 -0.03 10.52
N PRO A 69 16.10 0.36 11.62
CA PRO A 69 16.68 1.30 12.58
C PRO A 69 17.66 0.66 13.59
N ARG A 70 17.66 -0.68 13.80
CA ARG A 70 18.52 -1.42 14.76
C ARG A 70 18.63 -2.92 14.39
N PRO A 71 19.69 -3.64 14.80
CA PRO A 71 19.78 -5.09 14.60
C PRO A 71 18.62 -5.81 15.30
N GLY A 72 17.84 -6.59 14.53
CA GLY A 72 16.80 -7.46 15.09
C GLY A 72 15.63 -7.79 14.17
N ARG A 73 15.09 -6.83 13.40
CA ARG A 73 14.01 -7.05 12.40
C ARG A 73 13.93 -5.92 11.36
N ALA A 74 13.99 -6.28 10.08
CA ALA A 74 13.67 -5.38 8.98
C ALA A 74 12.21 -4.92 9.05
N ARG A 75 11.98 -3.62 8.87
CA ARG A 75 10.64 -3.06 8.62
C ARG A 75 10.60 -2.60 7.18
N TYR A 76 9.48 -2.83 6.53
CA TYR A 76 9.22 -2.36 5.19
C TYR A 76 8.11 -1.34 5.24
N TRP A 77 8.21 -0.34 4.38
CA TRP A 77 7.06 0.47 4.04
C TRP A 77 6.91 0.55 2.53
N VAL A 78 5.66 0.51 2.09
CA VAL A 78 5.32 0.60 0.66
C VAL A 78 4.22 1.62 0.48
N ARG A 79 4.25 2.34 -0.64
CA ARG A 79 3.13 3.18 -1.05
C ARG A 79 2.13 2.31 -1.82
N LEU A 80 0.87 2.57 -1.58
CA LEU A 80 -0.28 1.88 -2.15
C LEU A 80 -1.20 2.90 -2.81
N ILE A 81 -1.76 2.54 -3.95
CA ILE A 81 -2.83 3.29 -4.62
C ILE A 81 -4.08 2.42 -4.66
N GLU A 82 -5.21 2.96 -4.23
CA GLU A 82 -6.52 2.31 -4.37
C GLU A 82 -6.84 2.18 -5.86
N VAL A 83 -7.23 0.97 -6.28
CA VAL A 83 -7.64 0.69 -7.65
C VAL A 83 -9.11 0.31 -7.69
N GLU A 84 -9.81 0.67 -8.76
CA GLU A 84 -11.16 0.14 -8.99
C GLU A 84 -11.05 -1.36 -9.27
N GLY A 85 -11.84 -2.15 -8.54
CA GLY A 85 -11.94 -3.60 -8.65
C GLY A 85 -13.20 -4.03 -9.36
#